data_AF-A0A970VU70-F1
#
_entry.id   AF-A0A970VU70-F1
#
_cell.length_a   1.000
_cell.length_b   1.000
_cell.length_c   1.000
_cell.angle_alpha   90.00
_cell.angle_beta   90.00
_cell.angle_gamma   90.00
#
_symmetry.space_group_name_H-M   'P 1'
#
loop_
_entity.id
_entity.type
_entity.pdbx_description
1 polymer ?
#
loop_
_entity_poly.entity_id
_entity_poly.type
_entity_poly.pdbx_seq_one_letter_code
_entity_poly.pdbx_strand_id
1 'polypeptide(L)'
;MLRCFALIAYSIEGSLYLNITNRCTNRCCFCVRNYAPGVAGYNLWLEKEPTAEEVIEAIGDPSPYREVVFCGYGEPLIRLDVVKEVSSWLKEKGAWVRVNTNGLANLYHGRNVLPELRGLVDAVSISLNAENAQKYYRICRPQFGAESYEYLLEFIRESKKYIPRVKITVVDIPQIDVKECRRIAEELGVYFEVRTYGGKKKDLEQCGC
;
A
#
# COMPACT_ATOMS: atom_id res chain seq x y z
N MET A 1 -19.50 -25.92 -5.86
CA MET A 1 -18.86 -25.14 -4.79
C MET A 1 -17.69 -24.37 -5.39
N LEU A 2 -17.88 -23.10 -5.73
CA LEU A 2 -16.76 -22.21 -6.09
C LEU A 2 -15.91 -22.05 -4.82
N ARG A 3 -14.78 -22.76 -4.75
CA ARG A 3 -13.75 -22.43 -3.78
C ARG A 3 -13.34 -20.99 -4.08
N CYS A 4 -13.68 -20.06 -3.19
CA CYS A 4 -13.23 -18.67 -3.26
C CYS A 4 -11.74 -18.66 -2.91
N PHE A 5 -10.90 -19.16 -3.82
CA PHE A 5 -9.45 -19.08 -3.69
C PHE A 5 -9.05 -17.61 -3.62
N ALA A 6 -8.13 -17.32 -2.72
CA ALA A 6 -7.59 -15.98 -2.58
C ALA A 6 -6.91 -15.56 -3.88
N LEU A 7 -7.20 -14.35 -4.33
CA LEU A 7 -6.68 -13.88 -5.61
C LEU A 7 -5.32 -13.22 -5.42
N ILE A 8 -4.36 -13.70 -6.20
CA ILE A 8 -3.03 -13.08 -6.36
C ILE A 8 -3.17 -11.80 -7.19
N ALA A 9 -3.95 -11.85 -8.27
CA ALA A 9 -4.23 -10.72 -9.15
C ALA A 9 -5.74 -10.51 -9.33
N TYR A 10 -6.20 -9.26 -9.29
CA TYR A 10 -7.62 -8.91 -9.43
C TYR A 10 -7.78 -7.52 -10.04
N SER A 11 -8.85 -7.28 -10.81
CA SER A 11 -9.05 -6.03 -11.53
C SER A 11 -10.09 -5.13 -10.88
N ILE A 12 -9.79 -3.83 -10.78
CA ILE A 12 -10.76 -2.80 -10.38
C ILE A 12 -10.58 -1.60 -11.32
N GLU A 13 -11.67 -1.18 -11.96
CA GLU A 13 -11.74 0.06 -12.76
C GLU A 13 -10.58 0.21 -13.77
N GLY A 14 -10.29 -0.85 -14.53
CA GLY A 14 -9.25 -0.85 -15.57
C GLY A 14 -7.81 -0.93 -15.04
N SER A 15 -7.60 -1.15 -13.75
CA SER A 15 -6.28 -1.39 -13.14
C SER A 15 -6.21 -2.83 -12.60
N LEU A 16 -5.03 -3.44 -12.67
CA LEU A 16 -4.76 -4.76 -12.10
C LEU A 16 -4.05 -4.62 -10.75
N TYR A 17 -4.56 -5.27 -9.71
CA TYR A 17 -4.03 -5.21 -8.36
C TYR A 17 -3.39 -6.54 -7.98
N LEU A 18 -2.20 -6.47 -7.34
CA LEU A 18 -1.38 -7.62 -6.97
C LEU A 18 -1.30 -7.78 -5.44
N ASN A 19 -2.00 -8.77 -4.92
CA ASN A 19 -2.03 -9.16 -3.52
C ASN A 19 -1.00 -10.26 -3.25
N ILE A 20 0.19 -9.86 -2.80
CA ILE A 20 1.36 -10.75 -2.72
C ILE A 20 1.77 -11.15 -1.30
N THR A 21 1.12 -10.61 -0.27
CA THR A 21 1.44 -10.92 1.13
C THR A 21 0.28 -10.61 2.07
N ASN A 22 0.15 -11.40 3.14
CA ASN A 22 -0.71 -11.10 4.29
C ASN A 22 0.02 -10.34 5.41
N ARG A 23 1.35 -10.21 5.33
CA ARG A 23 2.17 -9.53 6.33
C ARG A 23 2.05 -8.02 6.16
N CYS A 24 1.97 -7.29 7.27
CA CYS A 24 1.98 -5.84 7.27
C CYS A 24 2.68 -5.33 8.52
N THR A 25 3.46 -4.27 8.39
CA THR A 25 4.13 -3.62 9.53
C THR A 25 3.17 -2.77 10.36
N ASN A 26 1.96 -2.51 9.86
CA ASN A 26 0.89 -1.81 10.56
C ASN A 26 -0.29 -2.74 10.87
N ARG A 27 -0.94 -2.50 12.01
CA ARG A 27 -2.22 -3.14 12.41
C ARG A 27 -3.32 -2.09 12.53
N CYS A 28 -3.55 -1.34 11.47
CA CYS A 28 -4.47 -0.20 11.48
C CYS A 28 -5.85 -0.60 11.99
N CYS A 29 -6.42 0.22 12.87
CA CYS A 29 -7.76 -0.01 13.42
C CYS A 29 -8.85 0.10 12.34
N PHE A 30 -8.63 0.84 11.25
CA PHE A 30 -9.54 0.96 10.10
C PHE A 30 -9.22 -0.02 8.96
N CYS A 31 -8.34 -1.01 9.17
CA CYS A 31 -7.95 -1.92 8.11
C CYS A 31 -9.14 -2.78 7.66
N VAL A 32 -9.31 -2.94 6.34
CA VAL A 32 -10.34 -3.80 5.74
C VAL A 32 -10.29 -5.23 6.27
N ARG A 33 -9.11 -5.72 6.64
CA ARG A 33 -8.89 -7.04 7.26
C ARG A 33 -9.67 -7.27 8.55
N ASN A 34 -10.08 -6.19 9.22
CA ASN A 34 -10.80 -6.29 10.48
C ASN A 34 -12.30 -6.55 10.27
N TYR A 35 -12.84 -6.33 9.06
CA TYR A 35 -14.30 -6.36 8.83
C TYR A 35 -14.74 -6.98 7.50
N ALA A 36 -13.83 -7.30 6.59
CA ALA A 36 -14.14 -7.99 5.33
C ALA A 36 -13.06 -9.02 4.96
N PRO A 37 -13.35 -9.99 4.07
CA PRO A 37 -12.37 -10.94 3.53
C PRO A 37 -11.62 -10.40 2.29
N GLY A 38 -12.09 -9.31 1.68
CA GLY A 38 -11.37 -8.59 0.64
C GLY A 38 -12.09 -7.33 0.20
N VAL A 39 -11.91 -6.93 -1.06
CA VAL A 39 -12.48 -5.72 -1.66
C VAL A 39 -13.18 -6.07 -2.98
N ALA A 40 -14.20 -5.31 -3.37
CA ALA A 40 -14.92 -5.48 -4.63
C ALA A 40 -15.43 -6.93 -4.90
N GLY A 41 -15.79 -7.67 -3.83
CA GLY A 41 -16.26 -9.06 -3.92
C GLY A 41 -15.15 -10.11 -3.99
N TYR A 42 -13.88 -9.71 -4.05
CA TYR A 42 -12.74 -10.62 -4.03
C TYR A 42 -12.37 -11.03 -2.61
N ASN A 43 -11.85 -12.26 -2.43
CA ASN A 43 -11.20 -12.71 -1.20
C ASN A 43 -9.69 -12.52 -1.34
N LEU A 44 -9.05 -11.86 -0.37
CA LEU A 44 -7.64 -11.49 -0.40
C LEU A 44 -6.80 -12.20 0.67
N TRP A 45 -7.38 -13.06 1.50
CA TRP A 45 -6.62 -13.83 2.49
C TRP A 45 -5.85 -14.98 1.84
N LEU A 46 -4.58 -14.75 1.52
CA LEU A 46 -3.72 -15.75 0.88
C LEU A 46 -3.54 -16.98 1.79
N GLU A 47 -3.62 -18.19 1.21
CA GLU A 47 -3.24 -19.42 1.91
C GLU A 47 -1.72 -19.52 2.08
N LYS A 48 -0.97 -19.08 1.06
CA LYS A 48 0.49 -18.97 1.05
C LYS A 48 0.92 -17.71 0.31
N GLU A 49 2.08 -17.17 0.63
CA GLU A 49 2.67 -16.07 -0.14
C GLU A 49 3.15 -16.60 -1.51
N PRO A 50 2.67 -16.04 -2.64
CA PRO A 50 2.99 -16.56 -3.97
C PRO A 50 4.45 -16.28 -4.39
N THR A 51 5.08 -17.10 -5.23
CA THR A 51 6.39 -16.75 -5.81
C THR A 51 6.25 -15.63 -6.86
N ALA A 52 7.38 -15.08 -7.34
CA ALA A 52 7.32 -14.08 -8.41
C ALA A 52 6.74 -14.68 -9.71
N GLU A 53 7.07 -15.94 -10.01
CA GLU A 53 6.54 -16.68 -11.14
C GLU A 53 5.03 -16.89 -11.01
N GLU A 54 4.52 -17.28 -9.84
CA GLU A 54 3.08 -17.42 -9.59
C GLU A 54 2.35 -16.08 -9.74
N VAL A 55 2.99 -14.95 -9.37
CA VAL A 55 2.43 -13.61 -9.59
C VAL A 55 2.41 -13.26 -11.07
N ILE A 56 3.50 -13.53 -11.80
CA ILE A 56 3.60 -13.30 -13.25
C ILE A 56 2.55 -14.12 -14.01
N GLU A 57 2.39 -15.39 -13.66
CA GLU A 57 1.36 -16.27 -14.23
C GLU A 57 -0.04 -15.72 -13.97
N ALA A 58 -0.30 -15.25 -12.74
CA ALA A 58 -1.58 -14.64 -12.39
C ALA A 58 -1.85 -13.31 -13.12
N ILE A 59 -0.81 -12.56 -13.53
CA ILE A 59 -0.96 -11.33 -14.32
C ILE A 59 -1.36 -11.66 -15.77
N GLY A 60 -0.74 -12.66 -16.39
CA GLY A 60 -0.97 -12.99 -17.80
C GLY A 60 -0.53 -11.86 -18.74
N ASP A 61 -1.46 -11.28 -19.50
CA ASP A 61 -1.18 -10.10 -20.34
C ASP A 61 -1.53 -8.80 -19.60
N PRO A 62 -0.55 -7.95 -19.26
CA PRO A 62 -0.82 -6.68 -18.59
C PRO A 62 -1.30 -5.57 -19.54
N SER A 63 -1.21 -5.75 -20.87
CA SER A 63 -1.50 -4.71 -21.87
C SER A 63 -2.90 -4.08 -21.81
N PRO A 64 -3.97 -4.80 -21.38
CA PRO A 64 -5.31 -4.20 -21.27
C PRO A 64 -5.47 -3.25 -20.08
N TYR A 65 -4.54 -3.26 -19.11
CA TYR A 65 -4.68 -2.49 -17.88
C TYR A 65 -3.95 -1.16 -17.98
N ARG A 66 -4.59 -0.11 -17.45
CA ARG A 66 -3.98 1.23 -17.35
C ARG A 66 -2.74 1.23 -16.46
N GLU A 67 -2.78 0.44 -15.39
CA GLU A 67 -1.67 0.25 -14.46
C GLU A 67 -1.78 -1.10 -13.75
N VAL A 68 -0.63 -1.58 -13.27
CA VAL A 68 -0.50 -2.71 -12.36
C VAL A 68 -0.05 -2.19 -10.99
N VAL A 69 -0.78 -2.56 -9.95
CA VAL A 69 -0.70 -1.96 -8.62
C VAL A 69 -0.36 -3.02 -7.58
N PHE A 70 0.83 -2.95 -7.01
CA PHE A 70 1.14 -3.74 -5.81
C PHE A 70 0.34 -3.20 -4.63
N CYS A 71 -0.66 -3.97 -4.20
CA CYS A 71 -1.60 -3.62 -3.15
C CYS A 71 -2.41 -4.85 -2.77
N GLY A 72 -2.89 -4.93 -1.53
CA GLY A 72 -3.68 -6.07 -1.09
C GLY A 72 -3.90 -5.99 0.41
N TYR A 73 -3.84 -7.14 1.07
CA TYR A 73 -4.05 -7.25 2.52
C TYR A 73 -2.80 -6.95 3.35
N GLY A 74 -1.62 -7.10 2.75
CA GLY A 74 -0.35 -6.80 3.40
C GLY A 74 0.33 -5.52 2.90
N GLU A 75 1.57 -5.36 3.36
CA GLU A 75 2.51 -4.34 2.91
C GLU A 75 3.41 -4.95 1.81
N PRO A 76 3.21 -4.59 0.53
CA PRO A 76 3.93 -5.22 -0.58
C PRO A 76 5.45 -5.11 -0.46
N LEU A 77 5.97 -4.01 0.09
CA LEU A 77 7.41 -3.78 0.19
C LEU A 77 8.10 -4.64 1.26
N ILE A 78 7.37 -5.40 2.07
CA ILE A 78 7.95 -6.52 2.86
C ILE A 78 8.55 -7.56 1.92
N ARG A 79 7.96 -7.77 0.74
CA ARG A 79 8.41 -8.70 -0.29
C ARG A 79 9.13 -7.97 -1.43
N LEU A 80 10.12 -7.16 -1.06
CA LEU A 80 10.85 -6.28 -1.98
C LEU A 80 11.38 -7.01 -3.22
N ASP A 81 11.96 -8.20 -3.06
CA ASP A 81 12.53 -8.95 -4.19
C ASP A 81 11.45 -9.38 -5.20
N VAL A 82 10.29 -9.86 -4.72
CA VAL A 82 9.14 -10.17 -5.59
C VAL A 82 8.62 -8.92 -6.29
N VAL A 83 8.52 -7.79 -5.57
CA VAL A 83 8.12 -6.51 -6.19
C VAL A 83 9.09 -6.15 -7.30
N LYS A 84 10.41 -6.26 -7.08
CA LYS A 84 11.44 -5.92 -8.08
C LYS A 84 11.38 -6.84 -9.30
N GLU A 85 11.31 -8.15 -9.08
CA GLU A 85 11.29 -9.14 -10.16
C GLU A 85 10.06 -9.01 -11.05
N VAL A 86 8.87 -8.97 -10.44
CA VAL A 86 7.61 -8.80 -11.16
C VAL A 86 7.56 -7.43 -11.85
N SER A 87 8.07 -6.36 -11.20
CA SER A 87 8.14 -5.05 -11.84
C SER A 87 9.06 -5.05 -13.06
N SER A 88 10.22 -5.70 -13.00
CA SER A 88 11.13 -5.82 -14.15
C SER A 88 10.43 -6.44 -15.34
N TRP A 89 9.75 -7.57 -15.12
CA TRP A 89 8.97 -8.25 -16.16
C TRP A 89 7.82 -7.37 -16.69
N LEU A 90 7.13 -6.61 -15.83
CA LEU A 90 6.10 -5.65 -16.23
C LEU A 90 6.67 -4.50 -17.09
N LYS A 91 7.87 -4.02 -16.77
CA LYS A 91 8.58 -2.98 -17.55
C LYS A 91 8.93 -3.45 -18.95
N GLU A 92 9.35 -4.70 -19.12
CA GLU A 92 9.58 -5.30 -20.45
C GLU A 92 8.32 -5.32 -21.32
N LYS A 93 7.13 -5.28 -20.71
CA LYS A 93 5.83 -5.23 -21.39
C LYS A 93 5.26 -3.83 -21.51
N GLY A 94 6.00 -2.80 -21.09
CA GLY A 94 5.56 -1.41 -21.12
C GLY A 94 4.43 -1.07 -20.14
N ALA A 95 4.13 -1.94 -19.17
CA ALA A 95 3.05 -1.71 -18.21
C ALA A 95 3.42 -0.62 -17.21
N TRP A 96 2.47 0.25 -16.81
CA TRP A 96 2.68 1.23 -15.75
C TRP A 96 2.59 0.55 -14.37
N VAL A 97 3.56 0.78 -13.48
CA VAL A 97 3.67 0.11 -12.18
C VAL A 97 3.52 1.10 -11.03
N ARG A 98 2.59 0.80 -10.12
CA ARG A 98 2.39 1.54 -8.87
C ARG A 98 2.53 0.64 -7.65
N VAL A 99 3.12 1.18 -6.58
CA VAL A 99 3.14 0.51 -5.27
C VAL A 99 2.32 1.32 -4.27
N ASN A 100 1.36 0.67 -3.62
CA ASN A 100 0.72 1.18 -2.42
C ASN A 100 1.48 0.68 -1.20
N THR A 101 1.90 1.60 -0.34
CA THR A 101 2.72 1.26 0.84
C THR A 101 2.32 2.09 2.05
N ASN A 102 2.58 1.56 3.24
CA ASN A 102 2.55 2.30 4.49
C ASN A 102 3.83 3.10 4.77
N GLY A 103 4.84 3.01 3.89
CA GLY A 103 6.05 3.83 3.94
C GLY A 103 7.10 3.41 4.96
N LEU A 104 6.95 2.24 5.61
CA LEU A 104 7.91 1.74 6.61
C LEU A 104 8.93 0.74 6.03
N ALA A 105 9.07 0.65 4.71
CA ALA A 105 9.94 -0.32 4.07
C ALA A 105 11.41 -0.15 4.46
N ASN A 106 11.91 1.10 4.52
CA ASN A 106 13.29 1.36 4.93
C ASN A 106 13.56 0.87 6.36
N LEU A 107 12.61 1.11 7.27
CA LEU A 107 12.69 0.67 8.66
C LEU A 107 12.62 -0.85 8.78
N TYR A 108 11.75 -1.50 7.98
CA TYR A 108 11.63 -2.96 7.94
C TYR A 108 12.90 -3.64 7.43
N HIS A 109 13.54 -3.10 6.39
CA HIS A 109 14.75 -3.68 5.78
C HIS A 109 16.06 -3.18 6.43
N GLY A 110 15.99 -2.21 7.34
CA GLY A 110 17.16 -1.60 7.98
C GLY A 110 18.06 -0.81 7.04
N ARG A 111 17.56 -0.41 5.86
CA ARG A 111 18.33 0.29 4.82
C ARG A 111 17.40 1.02 3.85
N ASN A 112 17.93 1.98 3.08
CA ASN A 112 17.15 2.67 2.06
C ASN A 112 16.90 1.77 0.83
N VAL A 113 15.64 1.42 0.57
CA VAL A 113 15.24 0.54 -0.55
C VAL A 113 14.81 1.30 -1.80
N LEU A 114 14.55 2.60 -1.69
CA LEU A 114 14.05 3.43 -2.79
C LEU A 114 14.97 3.47 -4.03
N PRO A 115 16.31 3.49 -3.89
CA PRO A 115 17.20 3.42 -5.05
C PRO A 115 16.99 2.16 -5.91
N GLU A 116 16.60 1.05 -5.30
CA GLU A 116 16.38 -0.22 -6.00
C GLU A 116 15.05 -0.28 -6.76
N LEU A 117 14.13 0.64 -6.48
CA LEU A 117 12.85 0.74 -7.16
C LEU A 117 12.90 1.70 -8.37
N ARG A 118 14.01 2.44 -8.54
CA ARG A 118 14.20 3.36 -9.66
C ARG A 118 14.14 2.61 -10.99
N GLY A 119 13.28 3.08 -11.90
CA GLY A 119 13.08 2.46 -13.21
C GLY A 119 12.15 1.23 -13.19
N LEU A 120 11.83 0.69 -12.01
CA LEU A 120 10.89 -0.42 -11.85
C LEU A 120 9.49 0.06 -11.47
N VAL A 121 9.41 1.11 -10.66
CA VAL A 121 8.16 1.67 -10.14
C VAL A 121 7.97 3.10 -10.64
N ASP A 122 6.85 3.36 -11.31
CA ASP A 122 6.52 4.68 -11.86
C ASP A 122 5.82 5.58 -10.83
N ALA A 123 5.09 4.97 -9.90
CA ALA A 123 4.35 5.69 -8.86
C ALA A 123 4.36 4.99 -7.50
N VAL A 124 4.39 5.77 -6.43
CA VAL A 124 4.13 5.30 -5.05
C VAL A 124 2.98 6.06 -4.43
N SER A 125 2.08 5.32 -3.79
CA SER A 125 0.96 5.85 -3.00
C SER A 125 1.18 5.49 -1.54
N ILE A 126 1.62 6.46 -0.76
CA ILE A 126 2.08 6.27 0.62
C ILE A 126 0.96 6.64 1.59
N SER A 127 0.63 5.73 2.49
CA SER A 127 -0.45 5.88 3.47
C SER A 127 0.01 6.69 4.70
N LEU A 128 -0.26 8.00 4.73
CA LEU A 128 0.07 8.86 5.89
C LEU A 128 -0.86 8.59 7.08
N ASN A 129 -2.17 8.60 6.81
CA ASN A 129 -3.26 8.26 7.72
C ASN A 129 -3.23 8.85 9.15
N ALA A 130 -2.46 9.90 9.43
CA ALA A 130 -2.49 10.66 10.67
C ALA A 130 -1.65 11.93 10.52
N GLU A 131 -2.05 12.99 11.20
CA GLU A 131 -1.35 14.27 11.15
C GLU A 131 -0.21 14.41 12.16
N ASN A 132 0.00 13.42 13.03
CA ASN A 132 1.13 13.39 13.96
C ASN A 132 1.45 11.97 14.44
N ALA A 133 2.63 11.82 15.05
CA ALA A 133 3.15 10.54 15.54
C ALA A 133 2.23 9.88 16.58
N GLN A 134 1.65 10.66 17.51
CA GLN A 134 0.80 10.10 18.55
C GLN A 134 -0.48 9.51 17.99
N LYS A 135 -1.14 10.20 17.06
CA LYS A 135 -2.31 9.66 16.37
C LYS A 135 -1.93 8.48 15.49
N TYR A 136 -0.88 8.58 14.68
CA TYR A 136 -0.39 7.49 13.84
C TYR A 136 -0.17 6.20 14.66
N TYR A 137 0.51 6.33 15.80
CA TYR A 137 0.73 5.20 16.70
C TYR A 137 -0.57 4.57 17.19
N ARG A 138 -1.56 5.39 17.60
CA ARG A 138 -2.86 4.90 18.09
C ARG A 138 -3.69 4.20 17.01
N ILE A 139 -3.76 4.78 15.81
CA ILE A 139 -4.70 4.33 14.76
C ILE A 139 -4.08 3.41 13.73
N CYS A 140 -2.82 3.61 13.34
CA CYS A 140 -2.11 2.73 12.41
C CYS A 140 -1.39 1.58 13.11
N ARG A 141 -1.07 1.74 14.41
CA ARG A 141 -0.46 0.70 15.26
C ARG A 141 0.74 0.03 14.57
N PRO A 142 1.76 0.82 14.18
CA PRO A 142 2.97 0.28 13.60
C PRO A 142 3.68 -0.64 14.60
N GLN A 143 4.32 -1.70 14.11
CA GLN A 143 5.04 -2.64 14.97
C GLN A 143 6.33 -2.06 15.58
N PHE A 144 6.82 -0.95 15.04
CA PHE A 144 8.08 -0.29 15.44
C PHE A 144 7.84 0.99 16.26
N GLY A 145 6.79 1.04 17.09
CA GLY A 145 6.60 2.17 17.99
C GLY A 145 6.20 3.50 17.33
N ALA A 146 6.19 4.57 18.13
CA ALA A 146 5.74 5.88 17.71
C ALA A 146 6.72 6.58 16.74
N GLU A 147 8.00 6.23 16.82
CA GLU A 147 9.07 6.70 15.94
C GLU A 147 8.84 6.34 14.47
N SER A 148 8.02 5.32 14.18
CA SER A 148 7.63 4.92 12.83
C SER A 148 7.10 6.09 11.99
N TYR A 149 6.47 7.09 12.62
CA TYR A 149 5.96 8.26 11.91
C TYR A 149 7.08 9.11 11.31
N GLU A 150 8.20 9.27 12.00
CA GLU A 150 9.34 10.03 11.48
C GLU A 150 9.98 9.32 10.28
N TYR A 151 10.17 8.00 10.38
CA TYR A 151 10.64 7.16 9.27
C TYR A 151 9.69 7.19 8.06
N LEU A 152 8.37 7.23 8.29
CA LEU A 152 7.39 7.42 7.22
C LEU A 152 7.58 8.77 6.52
N LEU A 153 7.71 9.87 7.28
CA LEU A 153 7.95 11.19 6.69
C LEU A 153 9.28 11.25 5.92
N GLU A 154 10.34 10.61 6.45
CA GLU A 154 11.62 10.47 5.75
C GLU A 154 11.46 9.68 4.45
N PHE A 155 10.78 8.53 4.48
CA PHE A 155 10.51 7.72 3.30
C PHE A 155 9.78 8.51 2.21
N ILE A 156 8.79 9.33 2.59
CA ILE A 156 8.10 10.21 1.64
C ILE A 156 9.07 11.23 1.02
N ARG A 157 9.91 11.90 1.82
CA ARG A 157 10.88 12.89 1.33
C ARG A 157 11.87 12.26 0.37
N GLU A 158 12.43 11.10 0.74
CA GLU A 158 13.41 10.38 -0.07
C GLU A 158 12.80 9.82 -1.35
N SER A 159 11.53 9.39 -1.33
CA SER A 159 10.87 8.76 -2.49
C SER A 159 10.95 9.63 -3.75
N LYS A 160 10.85 10.96 -3.60
CA LYS A 160 10.89 11.93 -4.70
C LYS A 160 12.19 11.91 -5.49
N LYS A 161 13.29 11.41 -4.90
CA LYS A 161 14.60 11.30 -5.58
C LYS A 161 14.68 10.12 -6.54
N TYR A 162 13.77 9.15 -6.42
CA TYR A 162 13.86 7.86 -7.11
C TYR A 162 12.61 7.49 -7.90
N ILE A 163 11.43 7.93 -7.45
CA ILE A 163 10.14 7.58 -8.04
C ILE A 163 9.51 8.82 -8.70
N PRO A 164 9.09 8.74 -9.98
CA PRO A 164 8.53 9.88 -10.71
C PRO A 164 7.27 10.47 -10.09
N ARG A 165 6.35 9.63 -9.59
CA ARG A 165 5.08 10.08 -9.00
C ARG A 165 4.94 9.63 -7.56
N VAL A 166 5.05 10.57 -6.63
CA VAL A 166 4.85 10.34 -5.20
C VAL A 166 3.55 10.99 -4.75
N LYS A 167 2.67 10.20 -4.15
CA LYS A 167 1.40 10.66 -3.57
C LYS A 167 1.28 10.17 -2.14
N ILE A 168 0.78 11.03 -1.27
CA ILE A 168 0.29 10.65 0.05
C ILE A 168 -1.23 10.41 -0.03
N THR A 169 -1.70 9.41 0.70
CA THR A 169 -3.13 9.17 0.90
C THR A 169 -3.51 9.12 2.38
N VAL A 170 -4.76 9.50 2.65
CA VAL A 170 -5.42 9.33 3.95
C VAL A 170 -6.77 8.67 3.78
N VAL A 171 -7.22 7.89 4.75
CA VAL A 171 -8.61 7.42 4.81
C VAL A 171 -9.45 8.49 5.51
N ASP A 172 -10.64 8.77 4.98
CA ASP A 172 -11.59 9.69 5.59
C ASP A 172 -12.32 9.02 6.77
N ILE A 173 -11.77 9.16 7.98
CA ILE A 173 -12.37 8.69 9.23
C ILE A 173 -12.31 9.79 10.30
N PRO A 174 -13.21 9.81 11.30
CA PRO A 174 -13.30 10.88 12.29
C PRO A 174 -12.02 11.15 13.08
N GLN A 175 -11.14 10.14 13.26
CA GLN A 175 -9.90 10.27 14.02
C GLN A 175 -8.83 11.10 13.30
N ILE A 176 -8.87 11.16 11.97
CA ILE A 176 -7.82 11.74 11.14
C ILE A 176 -8.19 13.18 10.80
N ASP A 177 -7.31 14.13 11.10
CA ASP A 177 -7.45 15.48 10.57
C ASP A 177 -6.97 15.49 9.11
N VAL A 178 -7.92 15.34 8.18
CA VAL A 178 -7.65 15.34 6.74
C VAL A 178 -7.09 16.68 6.25
N LYS A 179 -7.46 17.81 6.89
CA LYS A 179 -6.96 19.13 6.50
C LYS A 179 -5.50 19.28 6.87
N GLU A 180 -5.13 18.86 8.08
CA GLU A 180 -3.74 18.91 8.51
C GLU A 180 -2.86 17.92 7.71
N CYS A 181 -3.38 16.73 7.41
CA CYS A 181 -2.68 15.79 6.52
C CYS A 181 -2.44 16.37 5.12
N ARG A 182 -3.37 17.17 4.59
CA ARG A 182 -3.18 17.89 3.32
C ARG A 182 -2.07 18.92 3.43
N ARG A 183 -2.03 19.69 4.53
CA ARG A 183 -0.97 20.66 4.81
C ARG A 183 0.41 19.99 4.83
N ILE A 184 0.53 18.81 5.46
CA ILE A 184 1.76 18.00 5.47
C ILE A 184 2.17 17.60 4.04
N ALA A 185 1.21 17.17 3.20
CA ALA A 185 1.51 16.81 1.81
C ALA A 185 2.00 18.01 0.97
N GLU A 186 1.41 19.20 1.20
CA GLU A 186 1.84 20.45 0.57
C GLU A 186 3.26 20.84 0.99
N GLU A 187 3.58 20.78 2.28
CA GLU A 187 4.93 21.04 2.81
C GLU A 187 5.97 20.06 2.25
N LEU A 188 5.58 18.79 2.10
CA LEU A 188 6.42 17.76 1.51
C LEU A 188 6.50 17.86 -0.02
N GLY A 189 5.68 18.70 -0.67
CA GLY A 189 5.66 18.88 -2.12
C GLY A 189 5.29 17.59 -2.86
N VAL A 190 4.26 16.88 -2.40
CA VAL A 190 3.76 15.63 -3.00
C VAL A 190 2.26 15.72 -3.26
N TYR A 191 1.74 14.87 -4.17
CA TYR A 191 0.30 14.80 -4.41
C TYR A 191 -0.44 14.29 -3.17
N PHE A 192 -1.70 14.69 -3.02
CA PHE A 192 -2.55 14.29 -1.91
C PHE A 192 -3.89 13.76 -2.40
N GLU A 193 -4.36 12.65 -1.84
CA GLU A 193 -5.66 12.07 -2.11
C GLU A 193 -6.33 11.55 -0.85
N VAL A 194 -7.63 11.80 -0.75
CA VAL A 194 -8.48 11.27 0.33
C VAL A 194 -9.19 10.03 -0.19
N ARG A 195 -9.15 8.95 0.58
CA ARG A 195 -9.80 7.68 0.27
C ARG A 195 -11.04 7.52 1.13
N THR A 196 -12.13 7.13 0.51
CA THR A 196 -13.36 6.78 1.23
C THR A 196 -13.13 5.56 2.12
N TYR A 197 -13.62 5.62 3.36
CA TYR A 197 -13.65 4.45 4.23
C TYR A 197 -14.68 3.44 3.73
N GLY A 198 -14.24 2.19 3.48
CA GLY A 198 -15.11 1.14 2.94
C GLY A 198 -15.90 0.34 3.98
N GLY A 199 -15.67 0.59 5.28
CA GLY A 199 -16.35 -0.12 6.38
C GLY A 199 -17.56 0.63 6.93
N LYS A 200 -18.19 0.08 7.97
CA LYS A 200 -19.28 0.72 8.71
C LYS A 200 -18.73 1.48 9.92
N LYS A 201 -19.48 2.45 10.44
CA LYS A 201 -19.08 3.25 11.62
C LYS A 201 -18.70 2.39 12.82
N LYS A 202 -19.45 1.30 13.08
CA LYS A 202 -19.17 0.33 14.15
C LYS A 202 -17.78 -0.33 14.03
N ASP A 203 -17.26 -0.48 12.82
CA ASP A 203 -15.96 -1.12 12.58
C ASP A 203 -14.79 -0.21 13.01
N LEU A 204 -15.08 1.07 13.30
CA LEU A 204 -14.13 2.05 13.82
C LEU A 204 -14.19 2.20 15.35
N GLU A 205 -15.06 1.48 16.07
CA GLU A 205 -15.07 1.50 17.55
C GLU A 205 -13.70 1.14 18.12
N GLN A 206 -13.01 0.20 17.48
CA GLN A 206 -11.64 -0.17 17.80
C GLN A 206 -10.61 0.96 17.58
N CYS A 207 -10.94 2.02 16.83
CA CYS A 207 -10.11 3.22 16.70
C CYS A 207 -10.31 4.21 17.87
N GLY A 208 -11.23 3.93 18.80
CA GLY A 208 -11.64 4.86 19.86
C GLY A 208 -12.57 5.96 19.34
N CYS A 209 -13.44 5.63 18.37
CA CYS A 209 -14.59 6.45 17.94
C CYS A 209 -15.68 6.52 19.01
#